data_AF-A0A0P4VTI0-F1
#
_entry.id   AF-A0A0P4VTI0-F1
#
_cell.length_a   1.000
_cell.length_b   1.000
_cell.length_c   1.000
_cell.angle_alpha   90.00
_cell.angle_beta   90.00
_cell.angle_gamma   90.00
#
_symmetry.space_group_name_H-M   'P 1'
#
loop_
_entity.id
_entity.type
_entity.pdbx_description
1 polymer ?
#
loop_
_entity_poly.entity_id
_entity_poly.type
_entity_poly.pdbx_seq_one_letter_code
_entity_poly.pdbx_strand_id
1 'polypeptide(L)'
;MTKGTSSFGKRRNKTHTLCRRCGRSSYHIQKSRCAQCGYPSKKLRHYNWSVKAQRRKTTGTGRMRYLKVVRRRFRNGFREGPRPVKKVTS
;
A
#
# COMPACT_ATOMS: atom_id res chain seq x y z
N MET A 1 18.15 -36.94 -13.37
CA MET A 1 17.37 -35.82 -12.79
C MET A 1 18.07 -35.34 -11.52
N THR A 2 19.04 -34.42 -11.60
CA THR A 2 19.71 -33.89 -10.41
C THR A 2 18.93 -32.70 -9.82
N LYS A 3 18.80 -32.67 -8.49
CA LYS A 3 18.24 -31.53 -7.74
C LYS A 3 19.36 -30.53 -7.44
N GLY A 4 19.02 -29.31 -7.03
CA GLY A 4 20.01 -28.31 -6.61
C GLY A 4 20.61 -27.55 -7.79
N THR A 5 21.94 -27.37 -7.80
CA THR A 5 22.69 -26.48 -8.71
C THR A 5 22.30 -26.62 -10.18
N SER A 6 22.26 -27.86 -10.70
CA SER A 6 21.91 -28.13 -12.11
C SER A 6 20.49 -27.67 -12.49
N SER A 7 19.56 -27.67 -11.53
CA SER A 7 18.18 -27.22 -11.72
C SER A 7 18.01 -25.69 -11.64
N PHE A 8 18.85 -24.99 -10.85
CA PHE A 8 18.78 -23.54 -10.70
C PHE A 8 19.14 -22.81 -12.01
N GLY A 9 20.08 -23.34 -12.78
CA GLY A 9 20.47 -22.78 -14.08
C GLY A 9 19.33 -22.69 -15.10
N LYS A 10 18.26 -23.47 -14.93
CA LYS A 10 17.09 -23.49 -15.84
C LYS A 10 16.00 -22.46 -15.48
N ARG A 11 16.15 -21.67 -14.39
CA ARG A 11 15.10 -20.77 -13.85
C ARG A 11 15.00 -19.41 -14.56
N ARG A 12 14.77 -19.43 -15.88
CA ARG A 12 14.59 -18.21 -16.71
C ARG A 12 13.16 -17.65 -16.70
N ASN A 13 12.16 -18.51 -16.59
CA ASN A 13 10.75 -18.09 -16.59
C ASN A 13 10.37 -17.41 -15.27
N LYS A 14 9.61 -16.31 -15.34
CA LYS A 14 9.15 -15.56 -14.16
C LYS A 14 7.67 -15.81 -13.93
N THR A 15 7.32 -16.22 -12.72
CA THR A 15 5.91 -16.40 -12.30
C THR A 15 5.32 -15.13 -11.70
N HIS A 16 6.17 -14.30 -11.07
CA HIS A 16 5.76 -13.09 -10.35
C HIS A 16 6.40 -11.82 -10.93
N THR A 17 5.59 -10.77 -11.04
CA THR A 17 5.99 -9.41 -11.46
C THR A 17 5.46 -8.35 -10.49
N LEU A 18 5.82 -7.09 -10.72
CA LEU A 18 5.36 -5.95 -9.92
C LEU A 18 3.84 -5.78 -10.01
N CYS A 19 3.19 -5.73 -8.85
CA CYS A 19 1.76 -5.44 -8.76
C CYS A 19 1.49 -3.93 -8.79
N ARG A 20 0.65 -3.49 -9.73
CA ARG A 20 0.22 -2.08 -9.87
C ARG A 20 -0.36 -1.46 -8.59
N ARG A 21 -1.07 -2.24 -7.75
CA ARG A 21 -1.69 -1.73 -6.52
C ARG A 21 -0.72 -1.58 -5.35
N CYS A 22 0.15 -2.57 -5.12
CA CYS A 22 0.99 -2.60 -3.91
C CYS A 22 2.48 -2.44 -4.17
N GLY A 23 2.92 -2.33 -5.43
CA GLY A 23 4.31 -2.10 -5.81
C GLY A 23 5.28 -3.25 -5.49
N ARG A 24 4.78 -4.42 -5.09
CA ARG A 24 5.61 -5.59 -4.75
C ARG A 24 5.63 -6.60 -5.90
N SER A 25 6.75 -7.32 -6.05
CA SER A 25 6.88 -8.43 -7.00
C SER A 25 6.11 -9.66 -6.50
N SER A 26 4.79 -9.61 -6.66
CA SER A 26 3.87 -10.62 -6.15
C SER A 26 2.66 -10.83 -7.05
N TYR A 27 2.62 -10.17 -8.20
CA TYR A 27 1.57 -10.39 -9.20
C TYR A 27 1.88 -11.65 -10.00
N HIS A 28 1.04 -12.68 -9.86
CA HIS A 28 1.20 -13.91 -10.63
C HIS A 28 0.67 -13.72 -12.05
N ILE A 29 1.54 -13.89 -13.05
CA ILE A 29 1.20 -13.62 -14.47
C ILE A 29 0.08 -14.56 -14.94
N GLN A 30 0.30 -15.87 -14.87
CA GLN A 30 -0.68 -16.85 -15.37
C GLN A 30 -2.00 -16.82 -14.60
N LYS A 31 -1.96 -16.75 -13.26
CA LYS A 31 -3.16 -16.71 -12.41
C LYS A 31 -3.80 -15.33 -12.33
N SER A 32 -3.21 -14.33 -12.99
CA SER A 32 -3.66 -12.94 -12.99
C SER A 32 -4.02 -12.39 -11.60
N ARG A 33 -3.27 -12.77 -10.55
CA ARG A 33 -3.61 -12.45 -9.15
C ARG A 33 -2.38 -12.09 -8.33
N CYS A 34 -2.50 -11.03 -7.53
CA CYS A 34 -1.46 -10.64 -6.59
C CYS A 34 -1.55 -11.41 -5.27
N ALA A 35 -0.47 -12.13 -4.94
CA ALA A 35 -0.34 -12.86 -3.68
C ALA A 35 -0.31 -11.91 -2.47
N GLN A 36 0.10 -10.65 -2.62
CA GLN A 36 0.17 -9.74 -1.46
C GLN A 36 -1.16 -9.04 -1.17
N CYS A 37 -1.72 -8.35 -2.16
CA CYS A 37 -2.86 -7.46 -1.99
C CYS A 37 -4.16 -7.96 -2.62
N GLY A 38 -4.11 -9.07 -3.37
CA GLY A 38 -5.28 -9.66 -4.01
C GLY A 38 -5.72 -9.01 -5.33
N TYR A 39 -5.01 -8.01 -5.85
CA TYR A 39 -5.30 -7.43 -7.18
C TYR A 39 -5.51 -8.54 -8.23
N PRO A 40 -6.57 -8.52 -9.05
CA PRO A 40 -7.52 -7.42 -9.30
C PRO A 40 -8.71 -7.29 -8.33
N SER A 41 -8.86 -8.16 -7.33
CA SER A 41 -10.02 -8.13 -6.41
C SER A 41 -10.27 -6.74 -5.82
N LYS A 42 -11.55 -6.34 -5.69
CA LYS A 42 -11.93 -5.01 -5.17
C LYS A 42 -11.40 -4.76 -3.76
N LYS A 43 -11.55 -5.75 -2.86
CA LYS A 43 -11.05 -5.69 -1.49
C LYS A 43 -9.56 -6.04 -1.42
N LEU A 44 -8.84 -5.43 -0.47
CA LEU A 44 -7.48 -5.82 -0.14
C LEU A 44 -7.47 -7.20 0.52
N ARG A 45 -6.54 -8.06 0.11
CA ARG A 45 -6.33 -9.36 0.78
C ARG A 45 -5.87 -9.16 2.22
N HIS A 46 -6.67 -9.68 3.15
CA HIS A 46 -6.45 -9.64 4.59
C HIS A 46 -6.67 -11.03 5.18
N TYR A 47 -5.84 -11.41 6.15
CA TYR A 47 -6.00 -12.66 6.90
C TYR A 47 -5.82 -12.39 8.39
N ASN A 48 -6.76 -12.86 9.20
CA ASN A 48 -6.79 -12.62 10.64
C ASN A 48 -5.63 -13.32 11.36
N TRP A 49 -5.24 -14.50 10.88
CA TRP A 49 -4.11 -15.26 11.41
C TRP A 49 -2.74 -14.62 11.14
N SER A 50 -2.64 -13.65 10.22
CA SER A 50 -1.35 -13.06 9.81
C SER A 50 -1.09 -11.69 10.46
N VAL A 51 -1.02 -11.64 11.79
CA VAL A 51 -0.93 -10.38 12.58
C VAL A 51 0.17 -9.43 12.09
N LYS A 52 1.40 -9.94 11.87
CA LYS A 52 2.51 -9.12 11.35
C LYS A 52 2.24 -8.55 9.96
N ALA A 53 1.51 -9.28 9.11
CA ALA A 53 1.18 -8.80 7.78
C ALA A 53 0.14 -7.67 7.81
N GLN A 54 -0.82 -7.72 8.76
CA GLN A 54 -1.79 -6.64 8.98
C GLN A 54 -1.08 -5.35 9.39
N ARG A 55 -0.21 -5.42 10.39
CA ARG A 55 0.55 -4.26 10.91
C ARG A 55 1.36 -3.54 9.82
N ARG A 56 1.92 -4.27 8.85
CA ARG A 56 2.71 -3.67 7.75
C ARG A 56 1.90 -2.87 6.72
N LYS A 57 0.57 -3.01 6.70
CA LYS A 57 -0.31 -2.39 5.69
C LYS A 57 -1.39 -1.49 6.27
N THR A 58 -1.50 -1.44 7.59
CA THR A 58 -2.56 -0.69 8.27
C THR A 58 -2.45 0.82 8.01
N THR A 59 -3.54 1.53 8.25
CA THR A 59 -3.58 3.00 8.25
C THR A 59 -2.49 3.55 9.17
N GLY A 60 -1.81 4.62 8.78
CA GLY A 60 -0.64 5.13 9.52
C GLY A 60 0.70 4.85 8.87
N THR A 61 0.84 3.73 8.16
CA THR A 61 2.13 3.30 7.58
C THR A 61 2.60 4.16 6.39
N GLY A 62 1.67 4.83 5.70
CA GLY A 62 1.95 5.64 4.52
C GLY A 62 1.94 7.16 4.77
N ARG A 63 1.99 7.93 3.69
CA ARG A 63 2.07 9.40 3.74
C ARG A 63 0.88 10.08 4.45
N MET A 64 -0.30 9.43 4.48
CA MET A 64 -1.54 9.94 5.08
C MET A 64 -1.87 11.39 4.69
N ARG A 65 -1.81 11.71 3.38
CA ARG A 65 -1.96 13.08 2.84
C ARG A 65 -3.21 13.79 3.37
N TYR A 66 -4.35 13.09 3.39
CA TYR A 66 -5.62 13.64 3.86
C TYR A 66 -5.74 13.61 5.39
N LEU A 67 -5.63 12.43 6.00
CA LEU A 67 -5.89 12.22 7.43
C LEU A 67 -5.03 13.09 8.37
N LYS A 68 -3.78 13.40 7.98
CA LYS A 68 -2.92 14.32 8.75
C LYS A 68 -3.51 15.72 8.83
N VAL A 69 -4.09 16.22 7.73
CA VAL A 69 -4.71 17.55 7.66
C VAL A 69 -6.05 17.56 8.40
N VAL A 70 -6.81 16.46 8.36
CA VAL A 70 -8.11 16.34 9.03
C VAL A 70 -8.00 16.63 10.53
N ARG A 71 -7.01 16.06 11.22
CA ARG A 71 -6.81 16.30 12.67
C ARG A 71 -6.53 17.78 13.01
N ARG A 72 -5.86 18.51 12.10
CA ARG A 72 -5.64 19.95 12.25
C ARG A 72 -6.93 20.73 11.95
N ARG A 73 -7.63 20.38 10.88
CA ARG A 73 -8.92 21.01 10.51
C ARG A 73 -9.98 20.83 11.59
N PHE A 74 -10.06 19.64 12.18
CA PHE A 74 -10.98 19.33 13.27
C PHE A 74 -10.81 20.29 14.45
N ARG A 75 -9.57 20.50 14.91
CA ARG A 75 -9.25 21.48 15.98
C ARG A 75 -9.60 22.92 15.62
N ASN A 76 -9.63 23.23 14.33
CA ASN A 76 -9.98 24.55 13.82
C ASN A 76 -11.47 24.65 13.42
N GLY A 77 -12.30 23.66 13.75
CA GLY A 77 -13.74 23.67 13.46
C GLY A 77 -14.10 23.53 11.97
N PHE A 78 -13.26 22.86 11.17
CA PHE A 78 -13.47 22.67 9.73
C PHE A 78 -13.75 23.96 8.94
N ARG A 79 -13.25 25.10 9.40
CA ARG A 79 -13.43 26.40 8.72
C ARG A 79 -13.10 26.32 7.23
N GLU A 80 -14.01 26.83 6.42
CA GLU A 80 -13.89 27.03 4.99
C GLU A 80 -13.98 28.54 4.73
N GLY A 81 -13.03 29.14 4.01
CA GLY A 81 -13.01 30.59 3.83
C GLY A 81 -11.65 31.18 3.44
N PRO A 82 -11.61 32.52 3.21
CA PRO A 82 -10.42 33.22 2.72
C PRO A 82 -9.27 33.19 3.74
N ARG A 83 -8.06 33.45 3.26
CA ARG A 83 -6.83 33.44 4.08
C ARG A 83 -6.97 34.42 5.25
N PRO A 84 -6.40 34.09 6.44
CA PRO A 84 -6.41 35.00 7.57
C PRO A 84 -5.79 36.34 7.18
N VAL A 85 -6.50 37.43 7.46
CA VAL A 85 -6.02 38.80 7.29
C VAL A 85 -4.93 39.11 8.32
N LYS A 86 -3.88 39.84 7.89
CA LYS A 86 -2.83 40.32 8.79
C LYS A 86 -3.44 41.31 9.79
N LYS A 87 -3.16 41.14 11.08
CA LYS A 87 -3.53 42.15 12.09
C LYS A 87 -2.58 43.33 11.94
N VAL A 88 -3.12 44.52 11.69
CA VAL A 88 -2.37 45.78 11.76
C VAL A 88 -2.38 46.19 13.23
N THR A 89 -1.21 46.26 13.86
CA THR A 89 -1.04 46.80 15.21
C THR A 89 -0.95 48.32 15.10
N SER A 90 -1.81 49.03 15.83
CA SER A 90 -1.75 50.50 16.00
C SER A 90 -0.49 50.93 16.74
#